data_AF-A0A958FT80-F1
#
_entry.id   AF-A0A958FT80-F1
#
_cell.length_a   1.000
_cell.length_b   1.000
_cell.length_c   1.000
_cell.angle_alpha   90.00
_cell.angle_beta   90.00
_cell.angle_gamma   90.00
#
_symmetry.space_group_name_H-M   'P 1'
#
loop_
_entity.id
_entity.type
_entity.pdbx_description
1 polymer ?
#
loop_
_entity_poly.entity_id
_entity_poly.type
_entity_poly.pdbx_seq_one_letter_code
_entity_poly.pdbx_strand_id
1 'polypeptide(L)'
;MRKIAIISRVAIVLIAGLLTGCSQSNASKTVAGKVIEITFNDQLHSRVAANLPTGRVEFGEFAPSEYLIIAGNSLTDFKYANKQVQQLSDKIGSGQQVVFTGTAENLQKNVAISLYDDFPGMAVYQVTYTNNGTADIVIDGWVNNRYQLQNATQNVGEAPFWSYQSGSYESRDDWVKPLSPGFEQKNYMGMNASDYGGGTPVSDVWSRSGGLAVGHVELAPKLVSLPVSMSDEHAEIRVSQEKSVTLKPGETFETLRTFVAAHSSDYFEALANYREFMIRSGIEFRETPASSYDPVWCAWGYERDFTMPQIYGTLPKVKELGFKWAVLDDG
;
A
#
# COMPACT_ATOMS: atom_id res chain seq x y z
N MET A 1 85.02 -28.87 -39.87
CA MET A 1 84.32 -28.72 -38.58
C MET A 1 83.17 -27.73 -38.76
N ARG A 2 81.92 -28.21 -38.66
CA ARG A 2 80.67 -27.42 -38.81
C ARG A 2 80.26 -26.82 -37.46
N LYS A 3 79.96 -25.52 -37.41
CA LYS A 3 79.10 -24.84 -36.40
C LYS A 3 78.50 -23.59 -37.08
N ILE A 4 77.32 -23.71 -37.72
CA ILE A 4 75.96 -23.41 -37.21
C ILE A 4 75.82 -21.97 -36.68
N ALA A 5 75.17 -21.13 -37.48
CA ALA A 5 74.72 -19.78 -37.15
C ALA A 5 73.39 -19.83 -36.37
N ILE A 6 73.29 -19.01 -35.32
CA ILE A 6 72.08 -18.83 -34.51
C ILE A 6 71.34 -17.61 -35.04
N ILE A 7 70.14 -17.82 -35.58
CA ILE A 7 69.19 -16.76 -35.97
C ILE A 7 68.27 -16.52 -34.77
N SER A 8 68.36 -15.34 -34.15
CA SER A 8 67.38 -14.88 -33.16
C SER A 8 66.14 -14.34 -33.87
N ARG A 9 64.96 -14.92 -33.57
CA ARG A 9 63.65 -14.40 -33.98
C ARG A 9 63.10 -13.50 -32.88
N VAL A 10 62.92 -12.22 -33.17
CA VAL A 10 62.16 -11.28 -32.34
C VAL A 10 60.67 -11.48 -32.65
N ALA A 11 59.88 -11.85 -31.66
CA ALA A 11 58.42 -11.93 -31.75
C ALA A 11 57.81 -10.59 -31.35
N ILE A 12 57.16 -9.91 -32.30
CA ILE A 12 56.34 -8.72 -32.04
C ILE A 12 54.95 -9.21 -31.61
N VAL A 13 54.59 -8.97 -30.36
CA VAL A 13 53.24 -9.21 -29.83
C VAL A 13 52.41 -7.95 -30.08
N LEU A 14 51.48 -8.00 -31.03
CA LEU A 14 50.44 -6.99 -31.19
C LEU A 14 49.38 -7.20 -30.09
N ILE A 15 49.27 -6.26 -29.16
CA ILE A 15 48.16 -6.19 -28.20
C ILE A 15 47.04 -5.39 -28.88
N ALA A 16 46.00 -6.09 -29.34
CA ALA A 16 44.76 -5.48 -29.78
C ALA A 16 43.95 -5.07 -28.54
N GLY A 17 43.86 -3.76 -28.28
CA GLY A 17 42.99 -3.20 -27.25
C GLY A 17 41.52 -3.33 -27.67
N LEU A 18 40.80 -4.27 -27.04
CA LEU A 18 39.35 -4.27 -27.06
C LEU A 18 38.87 -3.08 -26.19
N LEU A 19 38.48 -1.99 -26.84
CA LEU A 19 37.63 -0.98 -26.25
C LEU A 19 36.23 -1.58 -26.09
N THR A 20 35.98 -2.21 -24.94
CA THR A 20 34.62 -2.54 -24.50
C THR A 20 33.92 -1.24 -24.14
N GLY A 21 33.23 -0.66 -25.11
CA GLY A 21 32.21 0.35 -24.82
C GLY A 21 31.18 -0.28 -23.90
N CYS A 22 31.14 0.14 -22.64
CA CYS A 22 29.97 -0.08 -21.80
C CYS A 22 28.82 0.67 -22.45
N SER A 23 27.95 -0.04 -23.17
CA SER A 23 26.63 0.50 -23.41
C SER A 23 25.99 0.65 -22.03
N GLN A 24 25.66 1.88 -21.64
CA GLN A 24 24.64 2.07 -20.61
C GLN A 24 23.38 1.45 -21.21
N SER A 25 23.11 0.20 -20.85
CA SER A 25 21.78 -0.34 -21.05
C SER A 25 20.83 0.63 -20.37
N ASN A 26 19.74 1.01 -21.04
CA ASN A 26 18.62 1.67 -20.39
C ASN A 26 18.17 0.75 -19.26
N ALA A 27 18.72 0.93 -18.07
CA ALA A 27 18.45 0.07 -16.94
C ALA A 27 16.95 0.19 -16.70
N SER A 28 16.24 -0.94 -16.84
CA SER A 28 14.81 -0.99 -16.68
C SER A 28 14.41 -0.34 -15.35
N LYS A 29 13.49 0.63 -15.40
CA LYS A 29 12.92 1.34 -14.23
C LYS A 29 11.80 0.52 -13.57
N THR A 30 11.99 -0.79 -13.57
CA THR A 30 11.00 -1.77 -13.12
C THR A 30 11.49 -2.49 -11.86
N VAL A 31 10.55 -2.78 -10.98
CA VAL A 31 10.67 -3.66 -9.81
C VAL A 31 9.72 -4.80 -10.05
N ALA A 32 10.26 -6.00 -10.29
CA ALA A 32 9.47 -7.17 -10.63
C ALA A 32 9.61 -8.23 -9.54
N GLY A 33 8.48 -8.65 -8.99
CA GLY A 33 8.35 -9.83 -8.14
C GLY A 33 7.87 -11.03 -8.94
N LYS A 34 7.40 -12.06 -8.23
CA LYS A 34 6.84 -13.25 -8.87
C LYS A 34 5.48 -12.99 -9.51
N VAL A 35 4.65 -12.15 -8.88
CA VAL A 35 3.30 -11.79 -9.38
C VAL A 35 3.23 -10.31 -9.76
N ILE A 36 3.59 -9.40 -8.84
CA ILE A 36 3.46 -7.95 -9.07
C ILE A 36 4.71 -7.33 -9.71
N GLU A 37 4.49 -6.37 -10.59
CA GLU A 37 5.51 -5.57 -11.25
C GLU A 37 5.14 -4.08 -11.17
N ILE A 38 6.11 -3.24 -10.81
CA ILE A 38 5.95 -1.79 -10.74
C ILE A 38 6.99 -1.17 -11.66
N THR A 39 6.53 -0.36 -12.61
CA THR A 39 7.41 0.34 -13.55
C THR A 39 7.26 1.84 -13.39
N PHE A 40 8.39 2.56 -13.39
CA PHE A 40 8.45 4.03 -13.35
C PHE A 40 8.86 4.63 -14.70
N ASN A 41 8.34 5.81 -15.02
CA ASN A 41 8.80 6.62 -16.16
C ASN A 41 9.92 7.61 -15.75
N ASP A 42 10.31 8.54 -16.64
CA ASP A 42 11.32 9.58 -16.36
C ASP A 42 10.92 10.63 -15.31
N GLN A 43 9.64 10.70 -14.94
CA GLN A 43 9.08 11.62 -13.95
C GLN A 43 8.74 10.94 -12.62
N LEU A 44 9.19 9.68 -12.44
CA LEU A 44 8.79 8.82 -11.32
C LEU A 44 7.26 8.70 -11.15
N HIS A 45 6.52 8.75 -12.26
CA HIS A 45 5.16 8.23 -12.29
C HIS A 45 5.25 6.72 -12.46
N SER A 46 4.38 5.98 -11.78
CA SER A 46 4.41 4.52 -11.82
C SER A 46 3.11 3.94 -12.34
N ARG A 47 3.21 2.71 -12.83
CA ARG A 47 2.08 1.83 -13.14
C ARG A 47 2.33 0.45 -12.52
N VAL A 48 1.25 -0.25 -12.22
CA VAL A 48 1.30 -1.62 -11.69
C VAL A 48 0.86 -2.59 -12.77
N ALA A 49 1.56 -3.71 -12.90
CA ALA A 49 1.12 -4.87 -13.66
C ALA A 49 1.19 -6.11 -12.77
N ALA A 50 0.39 -7.12 -13.07
CA ALA A 50 0.43 -8.39 -12.36
C ALA A 50 0.26 -9.57 -13.31
N ASN A 51 1.03 -10.64 -13.08
CA ASN A 51 0.84 -11.92 -13.74
C ASN A 51 -0.12 -12.77 -12.88
N LEU A 52 -1.42 -12.67 -13.16
CA LEU A 52 -2.48 -13.36 -12.43
C LEU A 52 -2.83 -14.70 -13.11
N PRO A 53 -3.53 -15.63 -12.43
CA PRO A 53 -4.01 -16.87 -13.04
C PRO A 53 -4.90 -16.67 -14.27
N THR A 54 -5.60 -15.52 -14.34
CA THR A 54 -6.45 -15.11 -15.46
C THR A 54 -5.67 -14.54 -16.65
N GLY A 55 -4.37 -14.27 -16.47
CA GLY A 55 -3.50 -13.62 -17.45
C GLY A 55 -2.78 -12.42 -16.86
N ARG A 56 -1.94 -11.78 -17.70
CA ARG A 56 -1.28 -10.53 -17.32
C ARG A 56 -2.29 -9.39 -17.36
N VAL A 57 -2.34 -8.61 -16.28
CA VAL A 57 -3.18 -7.40 -16.15
C VAL A 57 -2.28 -6.19 -15.98
N GLU A 58 -2.53 -5.13 -16.73
CA GLU A 58 -1.94 -3.80 -16.49
C GLU A 58 -3.00 -2.92 -15.83
N PHE A 59 -2.67 -2.36 -14.67
CA PHE A 59 -3.55 -1.51 -13.90
C PHE A 59 -3.24 -0.05 -14.19
N GLY A 60 -4.02 0.52 -15.12
CA GLY A 60 -3.93 1.93 -15.49
C GLY A 60 -2.67 2.30 -16.25
N GLU A 61 -2.55 3.61 -16.52
CA GLU A 61 -1.36 4.20 -17.16
C GLU A 61 -0.35 4.66 -16.10
N PHE A 62 0.80 5.14 -16.57
CA PHE A 62 1.75 5.83 -15.70
C PHE A 62 1.12 7.09 -15.09
N ALA A 63 1.03 7.12 -13.75
CA ALA A 63 0.48 8.24 -13.00
C ALA A 63 1.33 8.58 -11.76
N PRO A 64 1.24 9.82 -11.24
CA PRO A 64 1.87 10.16 -9.98
C PRO A 64 1.22 9.35 -8.85
N SER A 65 2.00 8.40 -8.35
CA SER A 65 1.60 7.41 -7.33
C SER A 65 2.05 7.85 -5.94
N GLU A 66 3.21 8.49 -5.86
CA GLU A 66 3.78 9.10 -4.65
C GLU A 66 4.08 10.59 -4.86
N TYR A 67 3.41 11.47 -4.11
CA TYR A 67 3.57 12.93 -4.21
C TYR A 67 3.25 13.67 -2.91
N LEU A 68 3.78 14.89 -2.79
CA LEU A 68 3.50 15.81 -1.68
C LEU A 68 2.42 16.82 -2.08
N ILE A 69 1.68 17.32 -1.08
CA ILE A 69 0.87 18.54 -1.17
C ILE A 69 1.66 19.66 -0.48
N ILE A 70 1.96 20.74 -1.21
CA ILE A 70 2.73 21.89 -0.73
C ILE A 70 1.95 23.16 -1.07
N ALA A 71 1.59 23.93 -0.05
CA ALA A 71 0.73 25.11 -0.19
C ALA A 71 -0.54 24.83 -1.01
N GLY A 72 -1.18 23.69 -0.75
CA GLY A 72 -2.38 23.22 -1.45
C GLY A 72 -2.17 22.70 -2.88
N ASN A 73 -0.93 22.69 -3.40
CA ASN A 73 -0.61 22.20 -4.75
C ASN A 73 0.08 20.84 -4.70
N SER A 74 -0.23 19.96 -5.66
CA SER A 74 0.43 18.66 -5.78
C SER A 74 1.79 18.80 -6.47
N LEU A 75 2.87 18.38 -5.80
CA LEU A 75 4.20 18.24 -6.40
C LEU A 75 4.38 16.80 -6.88
N THR A 76 4.07 16.54 -8.16
CA THR A 76 3.98 15.20 -8.75
C THR A 76 5.24 14.75 -9.47
N ASP A 77 5.87 15.66 -10.21
CA ASP A 77 6.88 15.32 -11.21
C ASP A 77 8.29 15.33 -10.60
N PHE A 78 8.91 14.16 -10.48
CA PHE A 78 10.28 14.02 -10.00
C PHE A 78 11.14 13.39 -11.09
N LYS A 79 12.10 14.14 -11.63
CA LYS A 79 13.01 13.60 -12.65
C LYS A 79 13.82 12.44 -12.08
N TYR A 80 13.68 11.26 -12.68
CA TYR A 80 14.42 10.06 -12.33
C TYR A 80 15.94 10.34 -12.38
N ALA A 81 16.64 9.88 -11.35
CA ALA A 81 18.08 10.05 -11.20
C ALA A 81 18.81 8.72 -11.04
N ASN A 82 18.32 7.83 -10.18
CA ASN A 82 19.04 6.61 -9.82
C ASN A 82 18.11 5.46 -9.44
N LYS A 83 18.61 4.23 -9.57
CA LYS A 83 18.01 2.99 -9.09
C LYS A 83 19.07 2.20 -8.33
N GLN A 84 18.76 1.80 -7.10
CA GLN A 84 19.57 0.89 -6.30
C GLN A 84 18.78 -0.37 -6.00
N VAL A 85 19.43 -1.52 -6.02
CA VAL A 85 18.82 -2.82 -5.73
C VAL A 85 19.64 -3.50 -4.65
N GLN A 86 18.98 -4.02 -3.63
CA GLN A 86 19.60 -4.79 -2.57
C GLN A 86 18.74 -6.00 -2.22
N GLN A 87 19.39 -7.08 -1.78
CA GLN A 87 18.68 -8.20 -1.17
C GLN A 87 18.15 -7.76 0.19
N LEU A 88 16.96 -8.24 0.55
CA LEU A 88 16.41 -8.07 1.89
C LEU A 88 16.21 -9.43 2.54
N SER A 89 16.41 -9.47 3.86
CA SER A 89 16.05 -10.60 4.71
C SER A 89 15.81 -10.06 6.11
N ASP A 90 14.57 -10.14 6.57
CA ASP A 90 14.14 -9.65 7.87
C ASP A 90 13.05 -10.58 8.46
N LYS A 91 12.36 -10.13 9.53
CA LYS A 91 11.30 -10.91 10.18
C LYS A 91 10.09 -11.22 9.30
N ILE A 92 9.86 -10.46 8.23
CA ILE A 92 8.78 -10.67 7.27
C ILE A 92 9.15 -11.81 6.32
N GLY A 93 10.41 -11.85 5.89
CA GLY A 93 10.97 -12.88 5.03
C GLY A 93 12.16 -12.39 4.21
N SER A 94 12.51 -13.15 3.18
CA SER A 94 13.54 -12.81 2.20
C SER A 94 12.93 -12.21 0.92
N GLY A 95 13.74 -11.48 0.17
CA GLY A 95 13.36 -10.93 -1.14
C GLY A 95 14.32 -9.84 -1.61
N GLN A 96 13.78 -8.78 -2.20
CA GLN A 96 14.59 -7.64 -2.66
C GLN A 96 13.95 -6.29 -2.32
N GLN A 97 14.79 -5.30 -2.07
CA GLN A 97 14.40 -3.90 -2.00
C GLN A 97 15.02 -3.14 -3.17
N VAL A 98 14.20 -2.34 -3.85
CA VAL A 98 14.64 -1.43 -4.90
C VAL A 98 14.32 -0.01 -4.50
N VAL A 99 15.32 0.86 -4.58
CA VAL A 99 15.17 2.29 -4.27
C VAL A 99 15.31 3.09 -5.56
N PHE A 100 14.26 3.82 -5.94
CA PHE A 100 14.33 4.82 -6.99
C PHE A 100 14.52 6.20 -6.40
N THR A 101 15.47 6.96 -6.92
CA THR A 101 15.70 8.35 -6.56
C THR A 101 15.27 9.24 -7.71
N GLY A 102 14.57 10.32 -7.39
CA GLY A 102 14.26 11.39 -8.32
C GLY A 102 14.33 12.75 -7.65
N THR A 103 14.32 13.80 -8.46
CA THR A 103 14.50 15.18 -7.98
C THR A 103 13.49 16.12 -8.61
N ALA A 104 12.99 17.08 -7.83
CA ALA A 104 12.13 18.15 -8.27
C ALA A 104 12.60 19.43 -7.57
N GLU A 105 13.13 20.39 -8.33
CA GLU A 105 13.75 21.60 -7.79
C GLU A 105 14.80 21.28 -6.70
N ASN A 106 14.50 21.65 -5.45
CA ASN A 106 15.33 21.46 -4.27
C ASN A 106 14.93 20.22 -3.45
N LEU A 107 13.98 19.41 -3.91
CA LEU A 107 13.55 18.19 -3.21
C LEU A 107 14.10 16.95 -3.91
N GLN A 108 14.64 16.03 -3.12
CA GLN A 108 14.94 14.68 -3.54
C GLN A 108 13.85 13.75 -3.00
N LYS A 109 13.27 12.91 -3.86
CA LYS A 109 12.35 11.82 -3.50
C LYS A 109 13.08 10.49 -3.62
N ASN A 110 13.03 9.66 -2.58
CA ASN A 110 13.39 8.26 -2.66
C ASN A 110 12.12 7.41 -2.48
N VAL A 111 11.89 6.48 -3.40
CA VAL A 111 10.82 5.48 -3.33
C VAL A 111 11.47 4.12 -3.13
N ALA A 112 11.49 3.62 -1.89
CA ALA A 112 11.98 2.28 -1.57
C ALA A 112 10.83 1.28 -1.63
N ILE A 113 10.96 0.26 -2.48
CA ILE A 113 9.95 -0.78 -2.70
C ILE A 113 10.55 -2.13 -2.30
N SER A 114 9.97 -2.74 -1.27
CA SER A 114 10.32 -4.08 -0.80
C SER A 114 9.34 -5.11 -1.37
N LEU A 115 9.89 -6.15 -2.00
CA LEU A 115 9.17 -7.33 -2.46
C LEU A 115 9.64 -8.54 -1.66
N TYR A 116 8.70 -9.27 -1.07
CA TYR A 116 8.97 -10.46 -0.28
C TYR A 116 8.56 -11.72 -1.03
N ASP A 117 9.39 -12.77 -0.97
CA ASP A 117 9.18 -14.02 -1.69
C ASP A 117 7.88 -14.74 -1.31
N ASP A 118 7.47 -14.60 -0.05
CA ASP A 118 6.27 -15.19 0.54
C ASP A 118 5.01 -14.34 0.32
N PHE A 119 5.15 -13.10 -0.16
CA PHE A 119 4.05 -12.19 -0.47
C PHE A 119 4.13 -11.74 -1.94
N PRO A 120 4.03 -12.67 -2.91
CA PRO A 120 4.43 -12.43 -4.30
C PRO A 120 3.60 -11.36 -5.02
N GLY A 121 2.37 -11.12 -4.57
CA GLY A 121 1.46 -10.09 -5.09
C GLY A 121 1.55 -8.74 -4.38
N MET A 122 2.34 -8.61 -3.30
CA MET A 122 2.39 -7.40 -2.46
C MET A 122 3.73 -6.67 -2.61
N ALA A 123 3.67 -5.35 -2.76
CA ALA A 123 4.82 -4.47 -2.77
C ALA A 123 4.67 -3.42 -1.66
N VAL A 124 5.67 -3.36 -0.77
CA VAL A 124 5.68 -2.45 0.39
C VAL A 124 6.56 -1.25 0.11
N TYR A 125 6.05 -0.05 0.37
CA TYR A 125 6.65 1.23 0.02
C TYR A 125 7.13 1.94 1.29
N GLN A 126 8.30 2.56 1.19
CA GLN A 126 8.77 3.58 2.12
C GLN A 126 9.24 4.77 1.28
N VAL A 127 8.55 5.91 1.39
CA VAL A 127 8.87 7.12 0.61
C VAL A 127 9.48 8.17 1.53
N THR A 128 10.60 8.74 1.10
CA THR A 128 11.26 9.85 1.79
C THR A 128 11.48 11.04 0.86
N TYR A 129 11.43 12.23 1.45
CA TYR A 129 11.64 13.51 0.79
C TYR A 129 12.69 14.32 1.54
N THR A 130 13.80 14.64 0.90
CA THR A 130 14.90 15.42 1.49
C THR A 130 14.92 16.82 0.89
N ASN A 131 14.89 17.85 1.75
CA ASN A 131 15.02 19.24 1.33
C ASN A 131 16.50 19.59 1.14
N ASN A 132 16.95 19.61 -0.12
CA ASN A 132 18.29 20.01 -0.53
C ASN A 132 18.41 21.51 -0.82
N GLY A 133 17.35 22.29 -0.53
CA GLY A 133 17.31 23.74 -0.72
C GLY A 133 17.82 24.52 0.47
N THR A 134 17.55 25.83 0.46
CA THR A 134 17.95 26.78 1.50
C THR A 134 16.79 27.40 2.27
N ALA A 135 15.54 27.09 1.88
CA ALA A 135 14.33 27.58 2.51
C ALA A 135 13.51 26.42 3.09
N ASP A 136 12.71 26.73 4.11
CA ASP A 136 11.73 25.81 4.68
C ASP A 136 10.64 25.46 3.65
N ILE A 137 10.20 24.19 3.67
CA ILE A 137 9.09 23.71 2.84
C ILE A 137 7.96 23.30 3.77
N VAL A 138 6.78 23.88 3.58
CA VAL A 138 5.58 23.48 4.33
C VAL A 138 4.84 22.41 3.52
N ILE A 139 4.91 21.18 4.00
CA ILE A 139 4.18 20.04 3.47
C ILE A 139 2.82 20.02 4.14
N ASP A 140 1.72 20.08 3.38
CA ASP A 140 0.36 20.01 3.91
C ASP A 140 -0.15 18.56 4.01
N GLY A 141 0.44 17.66 3.23
CA GLY A 141 0.09 16.25 3.20
C GLY A 141 0.89 15.47 2.16
N TRP A 142 0.58 14.19 2.05
CA TRP A 142 1.18 13.29 1.07
C TRP A 142 0.16 12.26 0.57
N VAL A 143 0.44 11.71 -0.61
CA VAL A 143 -0.30 10.62 -1.23
C VAL A 143 0.69 9.55 -1.67
N ASN A 144 0.42 8.28 -1.35
CA ASN A 144 1.18 7.12 -1.78
C ASN A 144 0.26 6.08 -2.42
N ASN A 145 0.82 5.23 -3.29
CA ASN A 145 0.12 4.12 -3.94
C ASN A 145 -1.19 4.54 -4.61
N ARG A 146 -1.22 5.73 -5.22
CA ARG A 146 -2.36 6.15 -6.04
C ARG A 146 -2.34 5.41 -7.37
N TYR A 147 -3.35 4.58 -7.60
CA TYR A 147 -3.50 3.79 -8.82
C TYR A 147 -4.93 3.83 -9.36
N GLN A 148 -5.03 3.67 -10.67
CA GLN A 148 -6.30 3.64 -11.40
C GLN A 148 -6.51 2.26 -12.00
N LEU A 149 -7.74 1.77 -11.91
CA LEU A 149 -8.18 0.55 -12.59
C LEU A 149 -9.08 0.97 -13.75
N GLN A 150 -8.64 0.67 -14.97
CA GLN A 150 -9.40 0.94 -16.18
C GLN A 150 -10.41 -0.16 -16.44
N ASN A 151 -11.59 0.25 -16.87
CA ASN A 151 -12.67 -0.68 -17.18
C ASN A 151 -12.46 -1.33 -18.56
N ALA A 152 -11.80 -2.49 -18.59
CA ALA A 152 -11.48 -3.16 -19.85
C ALA A 152 -12.70 -3.83 -20.54
N THR A 153 -13.77 -4.13 -19.80
CA THR A 153 -14.96 -4.85 -20.35
C THR A 153 -16.23 -4.44 -19.61
N GLN A 154 -17.00 -3.50 -20.18
CA GLN A 154 -18.36 -3.23 -19.71
C GLN A 154 -19.31 -4.32 -20.20
N ASN A 155 -19.68 -5.25 -19.31
CA ASN A 155 -20.86 -6.06 -19.53
C ASN A 155 -22.09 -5.23 -19.17
N VAL A 156 -23.01 -5.06 -20.13
CA VAL A 156 -24.26 -4.32 -19.91
C VAL A 156 -25.03 -4.95 -18.76
N GLY A 157 -25.24 -4.18 -17.68
CA GLY A 157 -25.99 -4.61 -16.49
C GLY A 157 -25.15 -5.15 -15.33
N GLU A 158 -23.82 -5.25 -15.45
CA GLU A 158 -22.92 -5.57 -14.34
C GLU A 158 -22.16 -4.33 -13.87
N ALA A 159 -21.89 -4.22 -12.56
CA ALA A 159 -21.02 -3.17 -12.04
C ALA A 159 -19.60 -3.36 -12.58
N PRO A 160 -18.93 -2.30 -13.07
CA PRO A 160 -17.61 -2.43 -13.68
C PRO A 160 -16.53 -2.82 -12.67
N PHE A 161 -16.71 -2.42 -11.42
CA PHE A 161 -15.84 -2.74 -10.32
C PHE A 161 -16.65 -2.98 -9.05
N TRP A 162 -16.06 -3.78 -8.16
CA TRP A 162 -16.46 -3.90 -6.77
C TRP A 162 -15.36 -3.33 -5.89
N SER A 163 -15.72 -2.98 -4.67
CA SER A 163 -14.78 -2.40 -3.71
C SER A 163 -14.98 -2.95 -2.30
N TYR A 164 -13.88 -3.00 -1.55
CA TYR A 164 -13.86 -3.20 -0.12
C TYR A 164 -13.53 -1.86 0.54
N GLN A 165 -14.47 -1.38 1.34
CA GLN A 165 -14.42 -0.14 2.07
C GLN A 165 -14.07 -0.44 3.53
N SER A 166 -12.97 0.13 3.99
CA SER A 166 -12.51 -0.09 5.37
C SER A 166 -13.09 0.86 6.40
N GLY A 167 -13.50 2.06 5.97
CA GLY A 167 -13.93 3.10 6.89
C GLY A 167 -15.23 2.74 7.61
N SER A 168 -15.27 2.96 8.93
CA SER A 168 -16.50 2.89 9.69
C SER A 168 -17.19 4.25 9.75
N TYR A 169 -18.50 4.25 9.48
CA TYR A 169 -19.37 5.44 9.45
C TYR A 169 -20.69 5.18 10.17
N GLU A 170 -21.35 6.26 10.59
CA GLU A 170 -22.65 6.22 11.26
C GLU A 170 -23.74 5.56 10.40
N SER A 171 -23.66 5.69 9.08
CA SER A 171 -24.58 5.05 8.13
C SER A 171 -24.52 3.52 8.16
N ARG A 172 -23.44 2.92 8.70
CA ARG A 172 -23.22 1.46 8.79
C ARG A 172 -23.40 0.74 7.45
N ASP A 173 -22.93 1.42 6.42
CA ASP A 173 -22.91 0.96 5.05
C ASP A 173 -22.16 -0.38 4.90
N ASP A 174 -22.62 -1.22 3.96
CA ASP A 174 -21.91 -2.45 3.60
C ASP A 174 -20.45 -2.16 3.24
N TRP A 175 -19.53 -2.97 3.75
CA TRP A 175 -18.11 -2.82 3.43
C TRP A 175 -17.78 -3.29 2.02
N VAL A 176 -18.64 -4.11 1.40
CA VAL A 176 -18.46 -4.61 0.04
C VAL A 176 -19.53 -4.02 -0.85
N LYS A 177 -19.15 -3.17 -1.80
CA LYS A 177 -20.11 -2.45 -2.65
C LYS A 177 -19.66 -2.36 -4.10
N PRO A 178 -20.61 -2.42 -5.05
CA PRO A 178 -20.33 -2.12 -6.45
C PRO A 178 -20.01 -0.63 -6.61
N LEU A 179 -19.06 -0.32 -7.49
CA LEU A 179 -18.74 1.06 -7.85
C LEU A 179 -19.61 1.51 -9.03
N SER A 180 -20.12 2.73 -8.94
CA SER A 180 -20.84 3.42 -10.02
C SER A 180 -20.19 4.79 -10.26
N PRO A 181 -20.29 5.36 -11.47
CA PRO A 181 -19.73 6.69 -11.73
C PRO A 181 -20.22 7.74 -10.73
N GLY A 182 -19.31 8.55 -10.22
CA GLY A 182 -19.56 9.54 -9.17
C GLY A 182 -19.46 8.98 -7.75
N PHE A 183 -19.17 7.68 -7.57
CA PHE A 183 -18.87 7.13 -6.25
C PHE A 183 -17.58 7.78 -5.69
N GLU A 184 -17.63 8.21 -4.43
CA GLU A 184 -16.48 8.67 -3.68
C GLU A 184 -16.62 8.34 -2.20
N GLN A 185 -15.58 7.76 -1.62
CA GLN A 185 -15.53 7.48 -0.19
C GLN A 185 -14.10 7.68 0.33
N LYS A 186 -13.93 8.56 1.32
CA LYS A 186 -12.62 8.95 1.86
C LYS A 186 -11.91 7.82 2.62
N ASN A 187 -12.68 6.91 3.24
CA ASN A 187 -12.20 5.90 4.20
C ASN A 187 -11.19 6.49 5.18
N TYR A 188 -11.59 7.56 5.89
CA TYR A 188 -10.73 8.12 6.93
C TYR A 188 -10.71 7.17 8.13
N MET A 189 -9.50 6.81 8.55
CA MET A 189 -9.24 5.87 9.65
C MET A 189 -9.30 6.54 11.03
N GLY A 190 -9.48 7.86 11.08
CA GLY A 190 -9.79 8.56 12.32
C GLY A 190 -11.28 8.50 12.67
N MET A 191 -11.67 9.29 13.66
CA MET A 191 -13.07 9.44 14.06
C MET A 191 -13.82 10.28 13.02
N ASN A 192 -14.88 9.70 12.44
CA ASN A 192 -15.71 10.31 11.41
C ASN A 192 -17.03 10.88 11.96
N ALA A 193 -17.49 10.34 13.10
CA ALA A 193 -18.63 10.81 13.88
C ALA A 193 -18.46 10.34 15.34
N SER A 194 -19.29 10.82 16.27
CA SER A 194 -19.29 10.31 17.64
C SER A 194 -19.46 8.79 17.65
N ASP A 195 -18.54 8.05 18.26
CA ASP A 195 -18.49 6.58 18.30
C ASP A 195 -18.24 5.86 16.96
N TYR A 196 -17.91 6.57 15.88
CA TYR A 196 -17.59 5.99 14.58
C TYR A 196 -16.23 6.42 14.05
N GLY A 197 -15.46 5.46 13.55
CA GLY A 197 -14.17 5.71 12.94
C GLY A 197 -13.32 4.43 12.89
N GLY A 198 -12.12 4.56 12.33
CA GLY A 198 -11.23 3.41 12.17
C GLY A 198 -11.67 2.46 11.07
N GLY A 199 -11.21 1.22 11.19
CA GLY A 199 -11.31 0.19 10.17
C GLY A 199 -10.04 -0.65 10.05
N THR A 200 -10.10 -1.69 9.22
CA THR A 200 -8.90 -2.37 8.75
C THR A 200 -8.18 -1.45 7.77
N PRO A 201 -6.88 -1.13 7.90
CA PRO A 201 -6.25 -0.10 7.07
C PRO A 201 -5.87 -0.61 5.66
N VAL A 202 -6.87 -1.12 4.94
CA VAL A 202 -6.83 -1.66 3.59
C VAL A 202 -8.09 -1.22 2.84
N SER A 203 -7.95 -0.72 1.62
CA SER A 203 -9.07 -0.60 0.68
C SER A 203 -8.74 -1.37 -0.59
N ASP A 204 -9.76 -1.91 -1.25
CA ASP A 204 -9.59 -2.80 -2.39
C ASP A 204 -10.56 -2.41 -3.49
N VAL A 205 -10.13 -2.50 -4.74
CA VAL A 205 -10.98 -2.44 -5.93
C VAL A 205 -10.62 -3.55 -6.88
N TRP A 206 -11.63 -4.29 -7.34
CA TRP A 206 -11.43 -5.41 -8.25
C TRP A 206 -12.53 -5.51 -9.30
N SER A 207 -12.20 -6.22 -10.38
CA SER A 207 -13.14 -6.71 -11.38
C SER A 207 -12.87 -8.19 -11.65
N ARG A 208 -13.55 -8.78 -12.65
CA ARG A 208 -13.29 -10.16 -13.06
C ARG A 208 -11.87 -10.39 -13.58
N SER A 209 -11.17 -9.36 -14.05
CA SER A 209 -9.80 -9.50 -14.56
C SER A 209 -8.76 -9.59 -13.44
N GLY A 210 -9.03 -8.96 -12.28
CA GLY A 210 -8.12 -8.85 -11.15
C GLY A 210 -8.41 -7.61 -10.31
N GLY A 211 -7.71 -7.45 -9.21
CA GLY A 211 -7.87 -6.30 -8.31
C GLY A 211 -6.56 -5.77 -7.74
N LEU A 212 -6.67 -4.58 -7.16
CA LEU A 212 -5.63 -3.93 -6.38
C LEU A 212 -6.16 -3.55 -5.00
N ALA A 213 -5.41 -3.94 -3.97
CA ALA A 213 -5.55 -3.42 -2.62
C ALA A 213 -4.45 -2.40 -2.31
N VAL A 214 -4.78 -1.38 -1.54
CA VAL A 214 -3.80 -0.43 -0.97
C VAL A 214 -4.06 -0.21 0.50
N GLY A 215 -3.00 0.11 1.25
CA GLY A 215 -3.10 0.30 2.69
C GLY A 215 -1.77 0.64 3.34
N HIS A 216 -1.69 0.50 4.67
CA HIS A 216 -0.43 0.68 5.40
C HIS A 216 -0.13 -0.47 6.37
N VAL A 217 1.16 -0.70 6.63
CA VAL A 217 1.68 -1.83 7.45
C VAL A 217 2.24 -1.38 8.80
N GLU A 218 1.64 -0.33 9.34
CA GLU A 218 2.04 0.25 10.62
C GLU A 218 1.37 -0.50 11.77
N LEU A 219 2.12 -0.77 12.84
CA LEU A 219 1.64 -1.54 14.00
C LEU A 219 0.72 -0.75 14.93
N ALA A 220 0.55 0.55 14.68
CA ALA A 220 -0.33 1.43 15.43
C ALA A 220 -1.34 2.08 14.47
N PRO A 221 -2.57 2.37 14.94
CA PRO A 221 -3.54 3.14 14.16
C PRO A 221 -2.95 4.47 13.67
N LYS A 222 -3.27 4.84 12.43
CA LYS A 222 -2.80 6.08 11.81
C LYS A 222 -3.97 6.90 11.32
N LEU A 223 -3.86 8.22 11.49
CA LEU A 223 -4.81 9.19 10.94
C LEU A 223 -4.49 9.39 9.46
N VAL A 224 -5.00 8.48 8.65
CA VAL A 224 -4.90 8.49 7.18
C VAL A 224 -6.25 8.23 6.55
N SER A 225 -6.35 8.55 5.27
CA SER A 225 -7.47 8.19 4.42
C SER A 225 -7.04 7.14 3.42
N LEU A 226 -7.97 6.25 3.06
CA LEU A 226 -7.82 5.25 2.01
C LEU A 226 -8.86 5.47 0.91
N PRO A 227 -8.84 6.61 0.20
CA PRO A 227 -9.93 6.99 -0.69
C PRO A 227 -10.15 5.96 -1.79
N VAL A 228 -11.42 5.68 -2.06
CA VAL A 228 -11.91 4.94 -3.22
C VAL A 228 -12.87 5.85 -3.97
N SER A 229 -12.65 6.00 -5.27
CA SER A 229 -13.55 6.78 -6.14
C SER A 229 -13.74 6.11 -7.49
N MET A 230 -14.84 6.45 -8.17
CA MET A 230 -15.15 5.98 -9.51
C MET A 230 -15.56 7.14 -10.40
N SER A 231 -14.79 7.39 -11.46
CA SER A 231 -15.19 8.28 -12.54
C SER A 231 -16.06 7.54 -13.57
N ASP A 232 -16.40 8.18 -14.69
CA ASP A 232 -17.08 7.49 -15.79
C ASP A 232 -16.22 6.36 -16.41
N GLU A 233 -14.90 6.44 -16.29
CA GLU A 233 -13.96 5.58 -17.03
C GLU A 233 -13.15 4.63 -16.14
N HIS A 234 -12.80 5.06 -14.94
CA HIS A 234 -11.87 4.34 -14.07
C HIS A 234 -12.21 4.48 -12.60
N ALA A 235 -11.90 3.42 -11.85
CA ALA A 235 -11.81 3.48 -10.40
C ALA A 235 -10.42 3.97 -9.98
N GLU A 236 -10.33 4.65 -8.85
CA GLU A 236 -9.08 5.08 -8.24
C GLU A 236 -9.05 4.66 -6.77
N ILE A 237 -7.87 4.22 -6.34
CA ILE A 237 -7.54 3.93 -4.95
C ILE A 237 -6.23 4.60 -4.57
N ARG A 238 -6.08 5.01 -3.31
CA ARG A 238 -4.83 5.61 -2.80
C ARG A 238 -4.73 5.55 -1.28
N VAL A 239 -3.54 5.80 -0.75
CA VAL A 239 -3.31 6.13 0.67
C VAL A 239 -2.94 7.60 0.77
N SER A 240 -3.54 8.33 1.71
CA SER A 240 -3.27 9.76 1.87
C SER A 240 -3.29 10.21 3.32
N GLN A 241 -2.50 11.24 3.62
CA GLN A 241 -2.51 11.90 4.92
C GLN A 241 -2.47 13.41 4.73
N GLU A 242 -3.41 14.09 5.37
CA GLU A 242 -3.47 15.54 5.47
C GLU A 242 -2.91 15.93 6.84
N LYS A 243 -1.61 16.26 6.89
CA LYS A 243 -0.92 16.68 8.11
C LYS A 243 0.19 17.65 7.76
N SER A 244 0.08 18.87 8.28
CA SER A 244 1.10 19.90 8.05
C SER A 244 2.41 19.58 8.77
N VAL A 245 3.53 19.64 8.05
CA VAL A 245 4.90 19.45 8.54
C VAL A 245 5.81 20.47 7.86
N THR A 246 6.62 21.18 8.64
CA THR A 246 7.69 22.02 8.09
C THR A 246 8.95 21.18 7.92
N LEU A 247 9.45 21.10 6.69
CA LEU A 247 10.69 20.42 6.33
C LEU A 247 11.80 21.45 6.09
N LYS A 248 12.74 21.56 7.03
CA LYS A 248 13.84 22.54 6.98
C LYS A 248 14.93 22.11 6.00
N PRO A 249 15.81 23.05 5.57
CA PRO A 249 17.01 22.71 4.80
C PRO A 249 17.83 21.57 5.42
N GLY A 250 18.13 20.54 4.62
CA GLY A 250 18.86 19.35 5.03
C GLY A 250 18.04 18.28 5.75
N GLU A 251 16.80 18.56 6.15
CA GLU A 251 15.94 17.57 6.79
C GLU A 251 15.33 16.60 5.77
N THR A 252 14.97 15.41 6.27
CA THR A 252 14.26 14.38 5.51
C THR A 252 12.93 14.09 6.18
N PHE A 253 11.84 14.18 5.39
CA PHE A 253 10.51 13.73 5.77
C PHE A 253 10.30 12.29 5.29
N GLU A 254 9.73 11.45 6.15
CA GLU A 254 9.43 10.05 5.86
C GLU A 254 7.91 9.82 5.97
N THR A 255 7.31 9.25 4.91
CA THR A 255 5.90 8.85 4.90
C THR A 255 5.68 7.53 5.65
N LEU A 256 4.43 7.10 5.84
CA LEU A 256 4.16 5.78 6.42
C LEU A 256 4.59 4.66 5.46
N ARG A 257 4.86 3.47 6.01
CA ARG A 257 5.00 2.27 5.19
C ARG A 257 3.66 1.87 4.62
N THR A 258 3.48 2.10 3.32
CA THR A 258 2.27 1.77 2.57
C THR A 258 2.49 0.53 1.72
N PHE A 259 1.43 -0.01 1.12
CA PHE A 259 1.55 -1.12 0.19
C PHE A 259 0.55 -1.02 -0.94
N VAL A 260 0.88 -1.70 -2.04
CA VAL A 260 -0.08 -2.14 -3.05
C VAL A 260 0.00 -3.65 -3.19
N ALA A 261 -1.15 -4.32 -3.31
CA ALA A 261 -1.23 -5.75 -3.51
C ALA A 261 -2.13 -6.07 -4.70
N ALA A 262 -1.59 -6.78 -5.69
CA ALA A 262 -2.35 -7.31 -6.80
C ALA A 262 -2.82 -8.73 -6.49
N HIS A 263 -4.07 -9.03 -6.82
CA HIS A 263 -4.69 -10.31 -6.52
C HIS A 263 -5.68 -10.72 -7.62
N SER A 264 -6.07 -11.98 -7.56
CA SER A 264 -7.13 -12.53 -8.42
C SER A 264 -8.46 -12.56 -7.68
N SER A 265 -9.57 -12.65 -8.43
CA SER A 265 -10.91 -12.77 -7.85
C SER A 265 -11.30 -11.56 -6.98
N ASP A 266 -11.67 -11.79 -5.72
CA ASP A 266 -12.13 -10.75 -4.80
C ASP A 266 -11.04 -10.35 -3.79
N TYR A 267 -11.40 -9.45 -2.87
CA TYR A 267 -10.54 -8.85 -1.84
C TYR A 267 -10.01 -9.84 -0.76
N PHE A 268 -10.54 -11.07 -0.66
CA PHE A 268 -10.14 -11.99 0.42
C PHE A 268 -8.66 -12.37 0.37
N GLU A 269 -8.12 -12.58 -0.83
CA GLU A 269 -6.69 -12.91 -1.00
C GLU A 269 -5.81 -11.78 -0.45
N ALA A 270 -6.13 -10.53 -0.79
CA ALA A 270 -5.39 -9.36 -0.33
C ALA A 270 -5.48 -9.18 1.19
N LEU A 271 -6.67 -9.32 1.79
CA LEU A 271 -6.84 -9.22 3.24
C LEU A 271 -6.16 -10.35 4.01
N ALA A 272 -6.18 -11.58 3.48
CA ALA A 272 -5.50 -12.72 4.09
C ALA A 272 -3.98 -12.51 4.09
N ASN A 273 -3.42 -12.08 2.96
CA ASN A 273 -2.00 -11.75 2.83
C ASN A 273 -1.61 -10.58 3.73
N TYR A 274 -2.45 -9.54 3.81
CA TYR A 274 -2.24 -8.42 4.72
C TYR A 274 -2.20 -8.87 6.19
N ARG A 275 -3.15 -9.71 6.63
CA ARG A 275 -3.16 -10.27 7.98
C ARG A 275 -1.87 -11.01 8.29
N GLU A 276 -1.44 -11.90 7.40
CA GLU A 276 -0.19 -12.66 7.57
C GLU A 276 1.03 -11.74 7.63
N PHE A 277 1.09 -10.73 6.75
CA PHE A 277 2.15 -9.71 6.77
C PHE A 277 2.20 -8.98 8.11
N MET A 278 1.05 -8.60 8.66
CA MET A 278 0.96 -7.90 9.94
C MET A 278 1.34 -8.78 11.12
N ILE A 279 0.98 -10.07 11.09
CA ILE A 279 1.41 -11.04 12.12
C ILE A 279 2.94 -11.14 12.14
N ARG A 280 3.58 -11.33 10.97
CA ARG A 280 5.04 -11.35 10.86
C ARG A 280 5.67 -10.01 11.24
N SER A 281 4.96 -8.91 11.01
CA SER A 281 5.37 -7.58 11.44
C SER A 281 5.32 -7.40 12.96
N GLY A 282 4.60 -8.26 13.69
CA GLY A 282 4.54 -8.24 15.16
C GLY A 282 3.14 -7.97 15.74
N ILE A 283 2.07 -8.01 14.94
CA ILE A 283 0.71 -8.07 15.48
C ILE A 283 0.48 -9.45 16.09
N GLU A 284 0.20 -9.48 17.38
CA GLU A 284 -0.08 -10.71 18.13
C GLU A 284 -1.58 -10.87 18.36
N PHE A 285 -2.14 -11.96 17.84
CA PHE A 285 -3.47 -12.41 18.24
C PHE A 285 -3.32 -13.29 19.47
N ARG A 286 -3.75 -12.78 20.64
CA ARG A 286 -3.75 -13.57 21.87
C ARG A 286 -4.73 -14.73 21.75
N GLU A 287 -4.41 -15.85 22.40
CA GLU A 287 -5.34 -16.97 22.50
C GLU A 287 -6.64 -16.49 23.15
N THR A 288 -7.74 -16.68 22.44
CA THR A 288 -9.08 -16.33 22.93
C THR A 288 -9.53 -17.41 23.92
N PRO A 289 -9.68 -17.10 25.22
CA PRO A 289 -10.10 -18.10 26.19
C PRO A 289 -11.51 -18.62 25.88
N ALA A 290 -11.81 -19.86 26.28
CA ALA A 290 -13.12 -20.47 26.03
C ALA A 290 -14.29 -19.58 26.49
N SER A 291 -14.11 -18.85 27.60
CA SER A 291 -15.11 -17.94 28.16
C SER A 291 -15.47 -16.76 27.26
N SER A 292 -14.63 -16.39 26.29
CA SER A 292 -14.94 -15.35 25.30
C SER A 292 -15.94 -15.82 24.24
N TYR A 293 -16.20 -17.12 24.15
CA TYR A 293 -17.24 -17.70 23.30
C TYR A 293 -18.54 -17.99 24.08
N ASP A 294 -18.54 -17.77 25.41
CA ASP A 294 -19.76 -17.91 26.22
C ASP A 294 -20.79 -16.84 25.82
N PRO A 295 -22.09 -17.15 25.88
CA PRO A 295 -23.12 -16.18 25.57
C PRO A 295 -23.10 -15.00 26.55
N VAL A 296 -23.23 -13.80 25.99
CA VAL A 296 -23.26 -12.52 26.71
C VAL A 296 -24.66 -11.94 26.63
N TRP A 297 -25.18 -11.48 27.76
CA TRP A 297 -26.32 -10.56 27.78
C TRP A 297 -25.81 -9.11 27.82
N CYS A 298 -26.32 -8.26 26.92
CA CYS A 298 -25.94 -6.85 26.82
C CYS A 298 -27.17 -5.97 27.08
N ALA A 299 -27.00 -4.93 27.91
CA ALA A 299 -28.05 -4.01 28.30
C ALA A 299 -28.44 -3.00 27.20
N TRP A 300 -27.71 -2.91 26.07
CA TRP A 300 -27.97 -1.95 25.00
C TRP A 300 -29.41 -1.99 24.45
N GLY A 301 -30.11 -3.12 24.58
CA GLY A 301 -31.54 -3.19 24.23
C GLY A 301 -32.46 -2.28 25.07
N TYR A 302 -31.98 -1.72 26.18
CA TYR A 302 -32.67 -0.67 26.95
C TYR A 302 -32.28 0.75 26.52
N GLU A 303 -31.32 0.89 25.61
CA GLU A 303 -30.72 2.15 25.20
C GLU A 303 -30.21 2.97 26.41
N ARG A 304 -30.15 4.30 26.28
CA ARG A 304 -29.49 5.18 27.27
C ARG A 304 -30.34 5.56 28.48
N ASP A 305 -31.65 5.29 28.46
CA ASP A 305 -32.59 5.70 29.52
C ASP A 305 -32.96 4.55 30.47
N PHE A 306 -32.08 3.54 30.61
CA PHE A 306 -32.33 2.43 31.51
C PHE A 306 -32.26 2.84 32.99
N THR A 307 -32.86 2.03 33.85
CA THR A 307 -32.79 2.20 35.30
C THR A 307 -32.16 0.98 35.96
N MET A 308 -31.45 1.19 37.07
CA MET A 308 -30.88 0.07 37.84
C MET A 308 -31.90 -1.01 38.23
N PRO A 309 -33.15 -0.66 38.61
CA PRO A 309 -34.19 -1.67 38.83
C PRO A 309 -34.51 -2.54 37.61
N GLN A 310 -34.52 -2.00 36.38
CA GLN A 310 -34.71 -2.79 35.16
C GLN A 310 -33.55 -3.77 34.96
N ILE A 311 -32.31 -3.33 35.14
CA ILE A 311 -31.12 -4.18 35.04
C ILE A 311 -31.20 -5.31 36.08
N TYR A 312 -31.35 -4.98 37.36
CA TYR A 312 -31.41 -5.97 38.44
C TYR A 312 -32.60 -6.91 38.32
N GLY A 313 -33.74 -6.44 37.79
CA GLY A 313 -34.92 -7.27 37.52
C GLY A 313 -34.68 -8.31 36.42
N THR A 314 -33.80 -8.05 35.47
CA THR A 314 -33.51 -8.92 34.33
C THR A 314 -32.43 -9.97 34.64
N LEU A 315 -31.45 -9.66 35.49
CA LEU A 315 -30.35 -10.56 35.83
C LEU A 315 -30.77 -11.97 36.31
N PRO A 316 -31.85 -12.16 37.10
CA PRO A 316 -32.32 -13.50 37.47
C PRO A 316 -32.68 -14.36 36.25
N LYS A 317 -33.35 -13.78 35.25
CA LYS A 317 -33.72 -14.49 34.03
C LYS A 317 -32.49 -14.74 33.14
N VAL A 318 -31.56 -13.79 33.05
CA VAL A 318 -30.27 -13.96 32.36
C VAL A 318 -29.52 -15.17 32.93
N LYS A 319 -29.45 -15.28 34.27
CA LYS A 319 -28.85 -16.42 34.94
C LYS A 319 -29.61 -17.73 34.67
N GLU A 320 -30.93 -17.71 34.72
CA GLU A 320 -31.78 -18.87 34.42
C GLU A 320 -31.56 -19.40 32.99
N LEU A 321 -31.41 -18.51 32.00
CA LEU A 321 -31.12 -18.84 30.61
C LEU A 321 -29.68 -19.32 30.37
N GLY A 322 -28.82 -19.29 31.40
CA GLY A 322 -27.48 -19.87 31.36
C GLY A 322 -26.37 -18.92 30.91
N PHE A 323 -26.66 -17.64 30.68
CA PHE A 323 -25.64 -16.63 30.35
C PHE A 323 -24.59 -16.53 31.47
N LYS A 324 -23.32 -16.41 31.08
CA LYS A 324 -22.18 -16.31 32.01
C LYS A 324 -21.69 -14.88 32.20
N TRP A 325 -22.05 -13.99 31.28
CA TRP A 325 -21.64 -12.60 31.24
C TRP A 325 -22.85 -11.68 31.12
N ALA A 326 -22.78 -10.57 31.83
CA ALA A 326 -23.70 -9.45 31.71
C ALA A 326 -22.87 -8.19 31.46
N VAL A 327 -23.21 -7.45 30.41
CA VAL A 327 -22.58 -6.18 30.05
C VAL A 327 -23.58 -5.06 30.28
N LEU A 328 -23.23 -4.13 31.16
CA LEU A 328 -23.90 -2.85 31.25
C LEU A 328 -23.29 -1.95 30.16
N ASP A 329 -24.11 -1.61 29.18
CA ASP A 329 -23.69 -0.88 27.99
C ASP A 329 -23.86 0.64 28.17
N ASP A 330 -23.69 1.43 27.10
CA ASP A 330 -23.67 2.90 27.13
C ASP A 330 -24.99 3.53 27.65
N GLY A 331 -24.90 4.44 28.63
CA GLY A 331 -26.03 5.09 29.34
C GLY A 331 -25.78 5.24 30.83
#